data_AF-A0A919XWV1-F1
#
_entry.id   AF-A0A919XWV1-F1
#
_cell.length_a   1.000
_cell.length_b   1.000
_cell.length_c   1.000
_cell.angle_alpha   90.00
_cell.angle_beta   90.00
_cell.angle_gamma   90.00
#
_symmetry.space_group_name_H-M   'P 1'
#
loop_
_entity.id
_entity.type
_entity.pdbx_description
1 polymer ?
#
loop_
_entity_poly.entity_id
_entity_poly.type
_entity_poly.pdbx_seq_one_letter_code
_entity_poly.pdbx_strand_id
1 'polypeptide(L)'
;MKSTTTISKIKTEFSLQNATSCGGIKIFLAFLEKIKLPEAMCSLSGGKARNSLFPVYRILLYLIVGWMLGCERIFHFRRLQSDVLLRRFLGGRCPHHSLLYKELIRLGRFCPSLVNELRRLNQEIIRPCLPPELILDLDSTVETVYGDQSGAAKGTNPHKPGRKSYHPLLAFEGQSRLNLNAVLRPGNTHSSTDAADFLRQIFELLGDRPVKYARFDKGFGGEDFYSLWEAKRIGYVGKLK
;
A
#
# COMPACT_ATOMS: atom_id res chain seq x y z
N MET A 1 5.20 44.53 -47.96
CA MET A 1 5.28 43.10 -48.35
C MET A 1 4.36 42.28 -47.45
N LYS A 2 3.22 41.80 -47.98
CA LYS A 2 2.34 40.84 -47.29
C LYS A 2 2.78 39.44 -47.68
N SER A 3 3.45 38.72 -46.77
CA SER A 3 3.70 37.28 -46.94
C SER A 3 2.50 36.54 -46.35
N THR A 4 1.58 36.11 -47.21
CA THR A 4 0.52 35.15 -46.88
C THR A 4 0.98 33.76 -47.27
N THR A 5 1.52 33.01 -46.30
CA THR A 5 1.85 31.60 -46.50
C THR A 5 0.56 30.80 -46.68
N THR A 6 0.43 30.09 -47.82
CA THR A 6 -0.70 29.21 -48.11
C THR A 6 -0.65 27.98 -47.18
N ILE A 7 -1.72 27.75 -46.40
CA ILE A 7 -1.83 26.69 -45.37
C ILE A 7 -1.54 25.27 -45.92
N SER A 8 -1.66 25.06 -47.24
CA SER A 8 -1.45 23.76 -47.92
C SER A 8 -0.02 23.20 -47.89
N LYS A 9 0.95 23.89 -47.30
CA LYS A 9 2.36 23.44 -47.21
C LYS A 9 2.84 23.08 -45.81
N ILE A 10 1.97 23.02 -44.80
CA ILE A 10 2.35 22.59 -43.45
C ILE A 10 2.32 21.06 -43.37
N LYS A 11 3.50 20.43 -43.33
CA LYS A 11 3.63 19.01 -42.97
C LYS A 11 3.78 18.91 -41.45
N THR A 12 2.81 18.26 -40.81
CA THR A 12 2.85 17.94 -39.39
C THR A 12 3.19 16.47 -39.23
N GLU A 13 4.23 16.18 -38.45
CA GLU A 13 4.66 14.82 -38.11
C GLU A 13 4.83 14.72 -36.59
N PHE A 14 4.29 13.67 -35.99
CA PHE A 14 4.48 13.36 -34.57
C PHE A 14 5.42 12.15 -34.45
N SER A 15 6.69 12.38 -34.13
CA SER A 15 7.68 11.31 -33.92
C SER A 15 7.96 11.12 -32.41
N LEU A 16 7.07 10.36 -31.75
CA LEU A 16 7.23 9.92 -30.35
C LEU A 16 7.14 8.39 -30.24
N GLN A 17 7.86 7.69 -31.13
CA GLN A 17 7.94 6.23 -31.07
C GLN A 17 8.56 5.79 -29.74
N ASN A 18 7.88 4.88 -29.03
CA ASN A 18 8.30 4.36 -27.72
C ASN A 18 8.41 5.40 -26.59
N ALA A 19 7.79 6.57 -26.73
CA ALA A 19 7.68 7.52 -25.64
C ALA A 19 6.74 7.01 -24.54
N THR A 20 7.03 7.39 -23.30
CA THR A 20 6.15 7.14 -22.15
C THR A 20 5.46 8.43 -21.73
N SER A 21 4.19 8.31 -21.36
CA SER A 21 3.43 9.41 -20.74
C SER A 21 3.75 9.57 -19.24
N CYS A 22 4.53 8.62 -18.69
CA CYS A 22 4.77 8.46 -17.27
C CYS A 22 6.26 8.64 -16.92
N GLY A 23 7.00 9.50 -17.62
CA GLY A 23 8.46 9.63 -17.46
C GLY A 23 8.95 9.82 -16.02
N GLY A 24 8.20 10.57 -15.20
CA GLY A 24 8.51 10.80 -13.79
C GLY A 24 8.56 9.54 -12.91
N ILE A 25 7.87 8.46 -13.30
CA ILE A 25 7.86 7.21 -12.52
C ILE A 25 9.17 6.45 -12.62
N LYS A 26 10.05 6.75 -13.61
CA LYS A 26 11.27 5.97 -13.84
C LYS A 26 12.17 5.90 -12.61
N ILE A 27 12.27 6.98 -11.84
CA ILE A 27 13.04 7.01 -10.59
C ILE A 27 12.43 6.05 -9.56
N PHE A 28 11.11 6.05 -9.43
CA PHE A 28 10.41 5.12 -8.55
C PHE A 28 10.57 3.66 -8.99
N LEU A 29 10.48 3.37 -10.29
CA LEU A 29 10.72 2.02 -10.81
C LEU A 29 12.15 1.55 -10.52
N ALA A 30 13.14 2.43 -10.72
CA ALA A 30 14.54 2.14 -10.39
C ALA A 30 14.74 1.92 -8.89
N PHE A 31 14.00 2.65 -8.04
CA PHE A 31 13.99 2.41 -6.60
C PHE A 31 13.43 1.02 -6.26
N LEU A 32 12.31 0.61 -6.87
CA LEU A 32 11.73 -0.73 -6.66
C LEU A 32 12.71 -1.85 -7.05
N GLU A 33 13.42 -1.68 -8.18
CA GLU A 33 14.51 -2.58 -8.62
C GLU A 33 15.67 -2.57 -7.61
N LYS A 34 16.07 -1.38 -7.12
CA LYS A 34 17.19 -1.21 -6.19
C LYS A 34 16.94 -1.91 -4.85
N ILE A 35 15.71 -1.86 -4.34
CA ILE A 35 15.33 -2.57 -3.10
C ILE A 35 14.97 -4.04 -3.35
N LYS A 36 15.08 -4.53 -4.60
CA LYS A 36 14.77 -5.90 -5.03
C LYS A 36 13.33 -6.32 -4.71
N LEU A 37 12.39 -5.37 -4.75
CA LEU A 37 10.98 -5.66 -4.47
C LEU A 37 10.39 -6.67 -5.46
N PRO A 38 10.61 -6.55 -6.80
CA PRO A 38 10.09 -7.54 -7.75
C PRO A 38 10.57 -8.97 -7.47
N GLU A 39 11.84 -9.14 -7.12
CA GLU A 39 12.46 -10.42 -6.79
C GLU A 39 11.90 -10.98 -5.48
N ALA A 40 11.82 -10.16 -4.43
CA ALA A 40 11.26 -10.55 -3.15
C ALA A 40 9.81 -11.03 -3.32
N MET A 41 9.00 -10.32 -4.12
CA MET A 41 7.60 -10.68 -4.35
C MET A 41 7.41 -11.99 -5.14
N CYS A 42 8.45 -12.53 -5.78
CA CYS A 42 8.36 -13.84 -6.43
C CYS A 42 8.11 -14.98 -5.44
N SER A 43 8.42 -14.79 -4.15
CA SER A 43 8.17 -15.78 -3.09
C SER A 43 6.71 -15.85 -2.65
N LEU A 44 5.89 -14.85 -3.00
CA LEU A 44 4.49 -14.79 -2.60
C LEU A 44 3.71 -15.96 -3.19
N SER A 45 2.92 -16.58 -2.32
CA SER A 45 1.96 -17.58 -2.76
C SER A 45 0.90 -16.91 -3.63
N GLY A 46 0.42 -17.67 -4.61
CA GLY A 46 -0.48 -17.09 -5.61
C GLY A 46 -1.33 -18.07 -6.37
N GLY A 47 -1.12 -19.37 -6.19
CA GLY A 47 -1.90 -20.43 -6.84
C GLY A 47 -1.91 -20.36 -8.37
N LYS A 48 -0.91 -19.72 -9.00
CA LYS A 48 -0.80 -19.64 -10.46
C LYS A 48 0.29 -20.58 -10.96
N ALA A 49 0.07 -21.17 -12.11
CA ALA A 49 1.06 -21.99 -12.80
C ALA A 49 2.32 -21.18 -13.14
N ARG A 50 3.47 -21.85 -13.21
CA ARG A 50 4.78 -21.25 -13.50
C ARG A 50 4.83 -20.51 -14.84
N ASN A 51 4.03 -20.95 -15.81
CA ASN A 51 3.92 -20.37 -17.15
C ASN A 51 2.84 -19.27 -17.28
N SER A 52 2.24 -18.83 -16.16
CA SER A 52 1.24 -17.77 -16.18
C SER A 52 1.84 -16.47 -16.75
N LEU A 53 1.18 -15.88 -17.75
CA LEU A 53 1.58 -14.60 -18.33
C LEU A 53 1.64 -13.46 -17.30
N PHE A 54 0.73 -13.51 -16.32
CA PHE A 54 0.62 -12.54 -15.23
C PHE A 54 0.67 -13.26 -13.88
N PRO A 55 1.86 -13.61 -13.38
CA PRO A 55 2.04 -14.14 -12.03
C PRO A 55 1.62 -13.09 -10.98
N VAL A 56 1.31 -13.55 -9.77
CA VAL A 56 0.73 -12.69 -8.71
C VAL A 56 1.62 -11.49 -8.40
N TYR A 57 2.94 -11.67 -8.30
CA TYR A 57 3.86 -10.58 -8.03
C TYR A 57 3.77 -9.45 -9.07
N ARG A 58 3.57 -9.77 -10.37
CA ARG A 58 3.40 -8.75 -11.43
C ARG A 58 2.08 -8.01 -11.31
N ILE A 59 1.01 -8.70 -10.89
CA ILE A 59 -0.29 -8.06 -10.64
C ILE A 59 -0.16 -7.06 -9.51
N LEU A 60 0.43 -7.47 -8.39
CA LEU A 60 0.61 -6.60 -7.21
C LEU A 60 1.57 -5.44 -7.50
N LEU A 61 2.69 -5.71 -8.17
CA LEU A 61 3.65 -4.68 -8.58
C LEU A 61 3.01 -3.66 -9.54
N TYR A 62 2.18 -4.13 -10.48
CA TYR A 62 1.46 -3.22 -11.37
C TYR A 62 0.47 -2.35 -10.59
N LEU A 63 -0.25 -2.90 -9.61
CA LEU A 63 -1.14 -2.13 -8.73
C LEU A 63 -0.39 -1.04 -7.97
N ILE A 64 0.76 -1.37 -7.36
CA ILE A 64 1.63 -0.41 -6.65
C ILE A 64 2.04 0.74 -7.58
N VAL A 65 2.57 0.41 -8.76
CA VAL A 65 2.99 1.41 -9.75
C VAL A 65 1.81 2.26 -10.23
N GLY A 66 0.66 1.63 -10.48
CA GLY A 66 -0.55 2.34 -10.89
C GLY A 66 -1.04 3.31 -9.83
N TRP A 67 -1.04 2.92 -8.55
CA TRP A 67 -1.40 3.81 -7.45
C TRP A 67 -0.45 5.00 -7.34
N MET A 68 0.85 4.78 -7.49
CA MET A 68 1.86 5.86 -7.53
C MET A 68 1.68 6.81 -8.73
N LEU A 69 1.10 6.32 -9.83
CA LEU A 69 0.71 7.11 -11.00
C LEU A 69 -0.69 7.73 -10.87
N GLY A 70 -1.30 7.70 -9.68
CA GLY A 70 -2.61 8.27 -9.41
C GLY A 70 -3.78 7.46 -10.00
N CYS A 71 -3.63 6.14 -10.18
CA CYS A 71 -4.75 5.27 -10.56
C CYS A 71 -5.60 4.94 -9.33
N GLU A 72 -6.51 5.83 -8.95
CA GLU A 72 -7.42 5.62 -7.81
C GLU A 72 -8.44 4.48 -8.01
N ARG A 73 -8.80 4.20 -9.27
CA ARG A 73 -9.75 3.13 -9.63
C ARG A 73 -9.07 2.11 -10.55
N ILE A 74 -9.45 0.84 -10.43
CA ILE A 74 -8.94 -0.23 -11.30
C ILE A 74 -9.16 0.07 -12.78
N PHE A 75 -10.29 0.70 -13.14
CA PHE A 75 -10.54 1.16 -14.50
C PHE A 75 -9.47 2.12 -15.04
N HIS A 76 -8.85 2.96 -14.21
CA HIS A 76 -7.82 3.92 -14.64
C HIS A 76 -6.59 3.20 -15.22
N PHE A 77 -6.34 1.93 -14.87
CA PHE A 77 -5.22 1.15 -15.41
C PHE A 77 -5.31 0.92 -16.92
N ARG A 78 -6.49 1.11 -17.54
CA ARG A 78 -6.64 1.07 -19.00
C ARG A 78 -5.69 2.02 -19.72
N ARG A 79 -5.36 3.17 -19.11
CA ARG A 79 -4.45 4.18 -19.68
C ARG A 79 -2.98 3.73 -19.68
N LEU A 80 -2.63 2.84 -18.75
CA LEU A 80 -1.26 2.36 -18.55
C LEU A 80 -0.96 1.12 -19.40
N GLN A 81 -1.98 0.44 -19.93
CA GLN A 81 -1.84 -0.86 -20.61
C GLN A 81 -0.87 -0.81 -21.81
N SER A 82 -0.83 0.33 -22.49
CA SER A 82 -0.02 0.54 -23.70
C SER A 82 1.27 1.30 -23.46
N ASP A 83 1.57 1.67 -22.22
CA ASP A 83 2.78 2.41 -21.90
C ASP A 83 4.04 1.52 -22.06
N VAL A 84 4.98 1.98 -22.87
CA VAL A 84 6.18 1.21 -23.25
C VAL A 84 7.14 1.04 -22.07
N LEU A 85 7.28 2.05 -21.20
CA LEU A 85 8.13 1.97 -20.02
C LEU A 85 7.56 0.95 -19.03
N LEU A 86 6.25 0.99 -18.76
CA LEU A 86 5.61 0.06 -17.84
C LEU A 86 5.58 -1.37 -18.37
N ARG A 87 5.36 -1.55 -19.68
CA ARG A 87 5.49 -2.86 -20.32
C ARG A 87 6.89 -3.42 -20.13
N ARG A 88 7.94 -2.62 -20.38
CA ARG A 88 9.33 -3.06 -20.17
C ARG A 88 9.57 -3.48 -18.73
N PHE A 89 9.16 -2.65 -17.76
CA PHE A 89 9.32 -2.94 -16.34
C PHE A 89 8.60 -4.23 -15.89
N LEU A 90 7.39 -4.49 -16.42
CA LEU A 90 6.61 -5.69 -16.08
C LEU A 90 6.98 -6.95 -16.91
N GLY A 91 8.07 -6.92 -17.69
CA GLY A 91 8.51 -8.07 -18.48
C GLY A 91 7.74 -8.26 -19.80
N GLY A 92 7.35 -7.16 -20.43
CA GLY A 92 6.86 -7.07 -21.81
C GLY A 92 5.36 -6.75 -21.96
N ARG A 93 4.54 -7.01 -20.95
CA ARG A 93 3.07 -6.80 -21.03
C ARG A 93 2.50 -6.28 -19.73
N CYS A 94 1.57 -5.33 -19.86
CA CYS A 94 0.72 -4.88 -18.75
C CYS A 94 -0.60 -5.69 -18.74
N PRO A 95 -1.09 -6.13 -17.57
CA PRO A 95 -2.43 -6.68 -17.41
C PRO A 95 -3.51 -5.72 -17.93
N HIS A 96 -4.57 -6.27 -18.55
CA HIS A 96 -5.78 -5.49 -18.81
C HIS A 96 -6.52 -5.22 -17.49
N HIS A 97 -7.16 -4.05 -17.34
CA HIS A 97 -7.84 -3.68 -16.09
C HIS A 97 -8.93 -4.69 -15.66
N SER A 98 -9.62 -5.34 -16.60
CA SER A 98 -10.61 -6.39 -16.27
C SER A 98 -9.98 -7.63 -15.63
N LEU A 99 -8.72 -7.94 -15.94
CA LEU A 99 -7.98 -9.02 -15.28
C LEU A 99 -7.67 -8.65 -13.83
N LEU A 100 -7.36 -7.38 -13.54
CA LEU A 100 -7.08 -6.93 -12.18
C LEU A 100 -8.27 -7.15 -11.24
N TYR A 101 -9.51 -6.87 -11.69
CA TYR A 101 -10.71 -7.19 -10.93
C TYR A 101 -10.81 -8.69 -10.61
N LYS A 102 -10.60 -9.55 -11.62
CA LYS A 102 -10.65 -11.02 -11.45
C LYS A 102 -9.58 -11.52 -10.48
N GLU A 103 -8.36 -11.00 -10.59
CA GLU A 103 -7.26 -11.39 -9.71
C GLU A 103 -7.51 -10.93 -8.27
N LEU A 104 -7.96 -9.69 -8.03
CA LEU A 104 -8.25 -9.22 -6.66
C LEU A 104 -9.34 -10.06 -5.98
N ILE A 105 -10.41 -10.41 -6.71
CA ILE A 105 -11.46 -11.31 -6.21
C ILE A 105 -10.88 -12.70 -5.91
N ARG A 106 -10.06 -13.24 -6.81
CA ARG A 106 -9.44 -14.56 -6.64
C ARG A 106 -8.50 -14.59 -5.44
N LEU A 107 -7.61 -13.61 -5.30
CA LEU A 107 -6.67 -13.50 -4.19
C LEU A 107 -7.41 -13.41 -2.86
N GLY A 108 -8.44 -12.57 -2.77
CA GLY A 108 -9.24 -12.44 -1.55
C GLY A 108 -9.98 -13.73 -1.14
N ARG A 109 -10.37 -14.57 -2.10
CA ARG A 109 -11.11 -15.82 -1.84
C ARG A 109 -10.20 -17.02 -1.59
N PHE A 110 -9.11 -17.13 -2.34
CA PHE A 110 -8.31 -18.35 -2.43
C PHE A 110 -6.88 -18.20 -1.90
N CYS A 111 -6.47 -17.00 -1.48
CA CYS A 111 -5.14 -16.75 -0.92
C CYS A 111 -5.24 -16.05 0.45
N PRO A 112 -5.87 -16.67 1.46
CA PRO A 112 -6.08 -16.03 2.76
C PRO A 112 -4.77 -15.69 3.50
N SER A 113 -3.68 -16.43 3.23
CA SER A 113 -2.36 -16.18 3.81
C SER A 113 -1.63 -14.98 3.20
N LEU A 114 -2.04 -14.51 2.01
CA LEU A 114 -1.29 -13.53 1.23
C LEU A 114 -1.06 -12.22 1.99
N VAL A 115 -2.03 -11.77 2.79
CA VAL A 115 -1.88 -10.55 3.59
C VAL A 115 -0.77 -10.70 4.61
N ASN A 116 -0.67 -11.87 5.26
CA ASN A 116 0.39 -12.16 6.22
C ASN A 116 1.75 -12.34 5.53
N GLU A 117 1.78 -12.93 4.33
CA GLU A 117 2.99 -13.00 3.50
C GLU A 117 3.49 -11.62 3.09
N LEU A 118 2.59 -10.71 2.68
CA LEU A 118 2.93 -9.33 2.36
C LEU A 118 3.50 -8.57 3.57
N ARG A 119 2.95 -8.80 4.77
CA ARG A 119 3.49 -8.22 6.02
C ARG A 119 4.92 -8.70 6.29
N ARG A 120 5.17 -10.01 6.17
CA ARG A 120 6.51 -10.60 6.36
C ARG A 120 7.50 -10.09 5.31
N LEU A 121 7.08 -10.05 4.04
CA LEU A 121 7.90 -9.52 2.96
C LEU A 121 8.24 -8.04 3.19
N ASN A 122 7.27 -7.21 3.63
CA ASN A 122 7.54 -5.83 3.99
C ASN A 122 8.61 -5.74 5.10
N GLN A 123 8.48 -6.56 6.15
CA GLN A 123 9.48 -6.62 7.23
C GLN A 123 10.86 -7.02 6.72
N GLU A 124 10.96 -8.05 5.87
CA GLU A 124 12.23 -8.48 5.29
C GLU A 124 12.93 -7.34 4.53
N ILE A 125 12.16 -6.55 3.78
CA ILE A 125 12.69 -5.43 2.98
C ILE A 125 13.14 -4.27 3.86
N ILE A 126 12.36 -3.90 4.89
CA ILE A 126 12.66 -2.72 5.71
C ILE A 126 13.65 -3.01 6.85
N ARG A 127 13.78 -4.27 7.30
CA ARG A 127 14.60 -4.66 8.46
C ARG A 127 16.05 -4.14 8.43
N PRO A 128 16.75 -4.07 7.29
CA PRO A 128 18.09 -3.48 7.21
C PRO A 128 18.12 -1.96 7.44
N CYS A 129 17.00 -1.27 7.23
CA CYS A 129 16.87 0.19 7.39
C CYS A 129 16.31 0.60 8.76
N LEU A 130 15.80 -0.35 9.53
CA LEU A 130 15.27 -0.09 10.87
C LEU A 130 16.40 0.09 11.89
N PRO A 131 16.27 1.02 12.86
CA PRO A 131 17.26 1.22 13.90
C PRO A 131 17.36 -0.01 14.84
N PRO A 132 18.45 -0.11 15.64
CA PRO A 132 18.65 -1.22 16.59
C PRO A 132 17.55 -1.30 17.67
N GLU A 133 17.11 -0.15 18.17
CA GLU A 133 16.00 0.00 19.11
C GLU A 133 14.88 0.81 18.44
N LEU A 134 13.65 0.31 18.49
CA LEU A 134 12.52 0.90 17.79
C LEU A 134 11.72 1.83 18.70
N ILE A 135 11.21 2.91 18.10
CA ILE A 135 10.10 3.68 18.65
C ILE A 135 8.85 3.31 17.85
N LEU A 136 7.80 2.83 18.50
CA LEU A 136 6.55 2.50 17.83
C LEU A 136 5.61 3.70 17.85
N ASP A 137 5.31 4.23 16.67
CA ASP A 137 4.26 5.23 16.47
C ASP A 137 2.98 4.52 16.02
N LEU A 138 1.91 4.61 16.83
CA LEU A 138 0.59 4.12 16.44
C LEU A 138 -0.30 5.27 16.03
N ASP A 139 -0.99 5.07 14.91
CA ASP A 139 -1.93 6.05 14.36
C ASP A 139 -3.16 5.34 13.77
N SER A 140 -4.29 6.04 13.77
CA SER A 140 -5.52 5.58 13.12
C SER A 140 -6.14 6.71 12.30
N THR A 141 -6.61 6.38 11.10
CA THR A 141 -7.30 7.32 10.21
C THR A 141 -8.71 6.81 9.89
N VAL A 142 -9.59 7.71 9.44
CA VAL A 142 -10.95 7.37 8.98
C VAL A 142 -11.04 7.61 7.49
N GLU A 143 -11.23 6.54 6.72
CA GLU A 143 -11.36 6.61 5.26
C GLU A 143 -12.83 6.50 4.86
N THR A 144 -13.43 7.62 4.43
CA THR A 144 -14.85 7.66 4.05
C THR A 144 -15.07 6.91 2.75
N VAL A 145 -16.11 6.08 2.69
CA VAL A 145 -16.50 5.41 1.44
C VAL A 145 -17.79 5.99 0.87
N TYR A 146 -17.87 5.98 -0.46
CA TYR A 146 -19.04 6.37 -1.22
C TYR A 146 -19.58 5.12 -1.93
N GLY A 147 -20.52 4.44 -1.26
CA GLY A 147 -21.12 3.19 -1.74
C GLY A 147 -21.20 2.11 -0.66
N ASP A 148 -21.31 0.86 -1.12
CA ASP A 148 -21.48 -0.33 -0.28
C ASP A 148 -20.27 -1.27 -0.37
N GLN A 149 -19.07 -0.70 -0.27
CA GLN A 149 -17.83 -1.47 -0.28
C GLN A 149 -17.80 -2.46 0.89
N SER A 150 -17.36 -3.69 0.61
CA SER A 150 -17.31 -4.76 1.60
C SER A 150 -16.46 -4.36 2.82
N GLY A 151 -16.95 -4.68 4.02
CA GLY A 151 -16.28 -4.38 5.29
C GLY A 151 -16.38 -2.91 5.74
N ALA A 152 -16.92 -1.99 4.94
CA ALA A 152 -17.14 -0.62 5.37
C ALA A 152 -18.40 -0.52 6.25
N ALA A 153 -18.29 0.23 7.34
CA ALA A 153 -19.36 0.36 8.33
C ALA A 153 -19.53 1.81 8.78
N LYS A 154 -20.72 2.16 9.25
CA LYS A 154 -20.98 3.49 9.80
C LYS A 154 -20.42 3.57 11.21
N GLY A 155 -19.42 4.43 11.42
CA GLY A 155 -18.93 4.77 12.75
C GLY A 155 -18.69 6.27 12.90
N THR A 156 -17.94 6.63 13.94
CA THR A 156 -17.68 8.03 14.28
C THR A 156 -16.73 8.65 13.26
N ASN A 157 -17.26 9.51 12.40
CA ASN A 157 -16.49 10.26 11.41
C ASN A 157 -16.83 11.76 11.54
N PRO A 158 -15.95 12.57 12.17
CA PRO A 158 -16.19 14.00 12.37
C PRO A 158 -16.32 14.78 11.05
N HIS A 159 -15.60 14.34 10.01
CA HIS A 159 -15.58 15.04 8.73
C HIS A 159 -16.80 14.73 7.86
N LYS A 160 -17.34 13.51 7.95
CA LYS A 160 -18.52 13.05 7.18
C LYS A 160 -19.46 12.19 8.05
N PRO A 161 -20.21 12.80 8.96
CA PRO A 161 -21.11 12.07 9.88
C PRO A 161 -22.13 11.19 9.14
N GLY A 162 -22.39 9.99 9.68
CA GLY A 162 -23.40 9.06 9.16
C GLY A 162 -23.02 8.29 7.89
N ARG A 163 -21.84 8.55 7.31
CA ARG A 163 -21.31 7.80 6.15
C ARG A 163 -20.60 6.53 6.60
N LYS A 164 -20.62 5.51 5.73
CA LYS A 164 -19.76 4.33 5.91
C LYS A 164 -18.31 4.75 5.75
N SER A 165 -17.42 4.12 6.50
CA SER A 165 -15.99 4.33 6.41
C SER A 165 -15.23 3.03 6.71
N TYR A 166 -13.94 3.07 6.44
CA TYR A 166 -12.95 2.22 7.08
C TYR A 166 -12.23 2.99 8.19
N HIS A 167 -11.61 2.26 9.10
CA HIS A 167 -10.79 2.82 10.17
C HIS A 167 -9.40 2.14 10.22
N PRO A 168 -8.52 2.37 9.21
CA PRO A 168 -7.18 1.83 9.21
C PRO A 168 -6.42 2.08 10.52
N LEU A 169 -5.73 1.05 10.99
CA LEU A 169 -4.78 1.13 12.10
C LEU A 169 -3.37 0.88 11.55
N LEU A 170 -2.45 1.78 11.90
CA LEU A 170 -1.12 1.85 11.33
C LEU A 170 -0.08 1.86 12.45
N ALA A 171 1.06 1.20 12.20
CA ALA A 171 2.24 1.29 13.04
C ALA A 171 3.45 1.68 12.20
N PHE A 172 4.18 2.69 12.67
CA PHE A 172 5.40 3.17 12.05
C PHE A 172 6.56 3.09 13.03
N GLU A 173 7.77 2.99 12.48
CA GLU A 173 8.96 3.25 13.26
C GLU A 173 9.20 4.76 13.35
N GLY A 174 9.40 5.26 14.56
CA GLY A 174 9.36 6.69 14.87
C GLY A 174 10.48 7.54 14.28
N GLN A 175 11.63 6.97 13.93
CA GLN A 175 12.78 7.69 13.34
C GLN A 175 12.79 7.61 11.80
N SER A 176 12.82 6.40 11.26
CA SER A 176 12.85 6.09 9.83
C SER A 176 11.51 6.33 9.13
N ARG A 177 10.41 6.44 9.89
CA ARG A 177 9.04 6.58 9.38
C ARG A 177 8.58 5.41 8.51
N LEU A 178 9.28 4.28 8.56
CA LEU A 178 8.93 3.08 7.80
C LEU A 178 7.69 2.43 8.43
N ASN A 179 6.75 2.01 7.58
CA ASN A 179 5.56 1.30 8.04
C ASN A 179 5.93 -0.11 8.49
N LEU A 180 5.64 -0.42 9.75
CA LEU A 180 5.90 -1.73 10.35
C LEU A 180 4.70 -2.66 10.13
N ASN A 181 3.48 -2.14 10.28
CA ASN A 181 2.29 -2.92 10.02
C ASN A 181 1.10 -2.00 9.70
N ALA A 182 0.08 -2.59 9.07
CA ALA A 182 -1.20 -1.98 8.81
C ALA A 182 -2.33 -3.01 8.85
N VAL A 183 -3.48 -2.60 9.35
CA VAL A 183 -4.72 -3.38 9.26
C VAL A 183 -5.88 -2.46 8.87
N LEU A 184 -6.66 -2.90 7.88
CA LEU A 184 -7.88 -2.22 7.46
C LEU A 184 -9.03 -2.73 8.32
N ARG A 185 -9.68 -1.85 9.08
CA ARG A 185 -10.81 -2.18 9.95
C ARG A 185 -12.10 -1.52 9.46
N PRO A 186 -13.28 -2.05 9.82
CA PRO A 186 -14.54 -1.35 9.63
C PRO A 186 -14.58 0.01 10.32
N GLY A 187 -15.38 0.93 9.78
CA GLY A 187 -15.50 2.30 10.30
C GLY A 187 -16.13 2.40 11.69
N ASN A 188 -16.86 1.38 12.15
CA ASN A 188 -17.49 1.31 13.47
C ASN A 188 -16.56 0.74 14.56
N THR A 189 -15.28 0.53 14.26
CA THR A 189 -14.28 0.04 15.22
C THR A 189 -13.62 1.21 15.95
N HIS A 190 -13.58 1.20 17.29
CA HIS A 190 -12.83 2.20 18.07
C HIS A 190 -11.32 2.01 17.92
N SER A 191 -10.51 3.05 18.13
CA SER A 191 -9.06 2.98 17.90
C SER A 191 -8.37 1.92 18.77
N SER A 192 -8.81 1.74 20.01
CA SER A 192 -8.31 0.71 20.93
C SER A 192 -8.86 -0.70 20.69
N THR A 193 -9.97 -0.85 19.97
CA THR A 193 -10.51 -2.16 19.58
C THR A 193 -9.53 -2.85 18.63
N ASP A 194 -9.21 -4.11 18.90
CA ASP A 194 -8.21 -4.94 18.18
C ASP A 194 -6.75 -4.45 18.31
N ALA A 195 -6.48 -3.41 19.11
CA ALA A 195 -5.12 -2.90 19.29
C ALA A 195 -4.19 -3.94 19.91
N ALA A 196 -4.70 -4.79 20.80
CA ALA A 196 -3.94 -5.87 21.41
C ALA A 196 -3.45 -6.90 20.37
N ASP A 197 -4.33 -7.38 19.51
CA ASP A 197 -3.97 -8.33 18.46
C ASP A 197 -3.07 -7.71 17.40
N PHE A 198 -3.31 -6.44 17.06
CA PHE A 198 -2.44 -5.68 16.18
C PHE A 198 -1.03 -5.53 16.74
N LEU A 199 -0.90 -5.23 18.04
CA LEU A 199 0.38 -5.14 18.73
C LEU A 199 1.09 -6.50 18.83
N ARG A 200 0.36 -7.57 19.16
CA ARG A 200 0.92 -8.94 19.13
C ARG A 200 1.51 -9.26 17.76
N GLN A 201 0.76 -8.99 16.69
CA GLN A 201 1.23 -9.17 15.32
C GLN A 201 2.48 -8.33 15.01
N ILE A 202 2.55 -7.08 15.49
CA ILE A 202 3.76 -6.26 15.34
C ILE A 202 4.95 -6.90 16.05
N PHE A 203 4.79 -7.33 17.31
CA PHE A 203 5.89 -7.95 18.05
C PHE A 203 6.36 -9.26 17.38
N GLU A 204 5.44 -10.07 16.86
CA GLU A 204 5.79 -11.26 16.07
C GLU A 204 6.58 -10.91 14.80
N LEU A 205 6.18 -9.85 14.10
CA LEU A 205 6.85 -9.37 12.89
C LEU A 205 8.25 -8.81 13.18
N LEU A 206 8.44 -8.16 14.33
CA LEU A 206 9.72 -7.60 14.75
C LEU A 206 10.70 -8.67 15.25
N GLY A 207 10.17 -9.76 15.82
CA GLY A 207 10.96 -10.81 16.47
C GLY A 207 11.74 -10.23 17.65
N ASP A 208 13.04 -10.51 17.71
CA ASP A 208 13.90 -10.09 18.83
C ASP A 208 14.31 -8.62 18.81
N ARG A 209 13.80 -7.82 17.85
CA ARG A 209 14.20 -6.41 17.77
C ARG A 209 13.54 -5.62 18.91
N PRO A 210 14.33 -4.99 19.79
CA PRO A 210 13.78 -4.33 20.96
C PRO A 210 12.95 -3.10 20.59
N VAL A 211 11.83 -2.94 21.28
CA VAL A 211 11.02 -1.73 21.26
C VAL A 211 11.31 -0.96 22.53
N LYS A 212 11.93 0.22 22.39
CA LYS A 212 12.29 1.07 23.51
C LYS A 212 11.08 1.81 24.06
N TYR A 213 10.25 2.31 23.16
CA TYR A 213 9.20 3.25 23.52
C TYR A 213 8.04 3.24 22.53
N ALA A 214 6.83 3.56 22.98
CA ALA A 214 5.65 3.72 22.14
C ALA A 214 5.08 5.15 22.21
N ARG A 215 4.53 5.64 21.10
CA ARG A 215 3.83 6.92 21.00
C ARG A 215 2.49 6.73 20.31
N PHE A 216 1.47 7.38 20.84
CA PHE A 216 0.13 7.30 20.27
C PHE A 216 -0.71 8.52 20.60
N ASP A 217 -1.71 8.77 19.75
CA ASP A 217 -2.61 9.90 19.91
C ASP A 217 -3.73 9.61 20.94
N LYS A 218 -4.63 10.58 21.13
CA LYS A 218 -5.73 10.50 22.10
C LYS A 218 -6.82 9.49 21.73
N GLY A 219 -6.78 8.92 20.53
CA GLY A 219 -7.67 7.83 20.12
C GLY A 219 -7.32 6.54 20.87
N PHE A 220 -6.06 6.38 21.27
CA PHE A 220 -5.57 5.19 21.95
C PHE A 220 -5.62 5.35 23.46
N GLY A 221 -6.40 4.49 24.11
CA GLY A 221 -6.49 4.46 25.57
C GLY A 221 -7.36 3.32 26.08
N GLY A 222 -7.43 3.22 27.40
CA GLY A 222 -8.06 2.12 28.14
C GLY A 222 -7.03 1.25 28.84
N GLU A 223 -7.43 0.68 29.99
CA GLU A 223 -6.55 -0.13 30.84
C GLU A 223 -5.90 -1.26 30.04
N ASP A 224 -6.70 -2.03 29.29
CA ASP A 224 -6.22 -3.14 28.45
C ASP A 224 -5.12 -2.71 27.47
N PHE A 225 -5.15 -1.48 26.98
CA PHE A 225 -4.13 -0.96 26.06
C PHE A 225 -2.84 -0.57 26.80
N TYR A 226 -2.96 0.07 27.97
CA TYR A 226 -1.80 0.47 28.77
C TYR A 226 -1.09 -0.73 29.39
N SER A 227 -1.85 -1.71 29.93
CA SER A 227 -1.29 -2.90 30.54
C SER A 227 -0.45 -3.74 29.57
N LEU A 228 -0.69 -3.67 28.25
CA LEU A 228 0.13 -4.35 27.23
C LEU A 228 1.57 -3.83 27.19
N TRP A 229 1.75 -2.52 27.33
CA TRP A 229 3.07 -1.89 27.35
C TRP A 229 3.78 -2.18 28.66
N GLU A 230 3.06 -2.08 29.77
CA GLU A 230 3.57 -2.29 31.13
C GLU A 230 4.00 -3.75 31.35
N ALA A 231 3.20 -4.71 30.90
CA ALA A 231 3.53 -6.13 30.95
C ALA A 231 4.82 -6.47 30.18
N LYS A 232 5.11 -5.72 29.11
CA LYS A 232 6.36 -5.84 28.33
C LYS A 232 7.48 -4.92 28.82
N ARG A 233 7.23 -4.11 29.85
CA ARG A 233 8.16 -3.09 30.39
C ARG A 233 8.64 -2.10 29.32
N ILE A 234 7.75 -1.73 28.39
CA ILE A 234 8.00 -0.75 27.34
C ILE A 234 7.42 0.58 27.79
N GLY A 235 8.23 1.65 27.76
CA GLY A 235 7.74 3.00 28.07
C GLY A 235 6.79 3.52 26.98
N TYR A 236 5.84 4.39 27.35
CA TYR A 236 4.89 4.94 26.39
C TYR A 236 4.49 6.40 26.67
N VAL A 237 4.25 7.19 25.62
CA VAL A 237 3.65 8.54 25.69
C VAL A 237 2.35 8.50 24.90
N GLY A 238 1.25 8.73 25.60
CA GLY A 238 -0.06 8.97 25.01
C GLY A 238 -0.46 10.43 25.13
N LYS A 239 -1.07 10.99 24.08
CA LYS A 239 -1.76 12.27 24.21
C LYS A 239 -3.06 12.07 25.01
N LEU A 240 -3.18 12.72 26.17
CA LEU A 240 -4.43 12.71 26.94
C LEU A 240 -5.46 13.69 26.34
N LYS A 241 -6.73 13.42 26.60
CA LYS A 241 -7.84 14.31 26.24
C LYS A 241 -7.94 15.49 27.18
#